data_AF-A0A521R7J5-F1
#
_entry.id   AF-A0A521R7J5-F1
#
_cell.length_a   1.000
_cell.length_b   1.000
_cell.length_c   1.000
_cell.angle_alpha   90.00
_cell.angle_beta   90.00
_cell.angle_gamma   90.00
#
_symmetry.space_group_name_H-M   'P 1'
#
loop_
_entity.id
_entity.type
_entity.pdbx_description
1 polymer ?
#
loop_
_entity_poly.entity_id
_entity_poly.type
_entity_poly.pdbx_seq_one_letter_code
_entity_poly.pdbx_strand_id
1 'polypeptide(L)'
;MKLGHANPAFTPKQPGQDAFAAIQEIVEVLEADPQTDWTKVDIEALRQHLIDMSNVTLLAVVGSEPLSDGMRFTVTGSGPVVASIRRMITAHAATMNGVGGWRFEAADVDRGAVLEVHVPPADMAKPKALGFIGVMTRGMHHQEHHLMIARGQHPH
;
A
#
# COMPACT_ATOMS: atom_id res chain seq x y z
N MET A 1 39.69 37.47 -22.32
CA MET A 1 38.32 37.87 -21.90
C MET A 1 37.70 36.67 -21.19
N LYS A 2 36.98 36.92 -20.08
CA LYS A 2 36.67 35.99 -18.97
C LYS A 2 35.97 34.68 -19.36
N LEU A 3 36.35 33.61 -18.64
CA LEU A 3 35.62 32.35 -18.48
C LEU A 3 34.16 32.63 -18.05
N GLY A 4 33.20 32.10 -18.80
CA GLY A 4 31.79 32.11 -18.48
C GLY A 4 31.46 30.97 -17.51
N HIS A 5 30.96 31.36 -16.34
CA HIS A 5 30.59 30.51 -15.21
C HIS A 5 29.60 29.39 -15.61
N ALA A 6 29.94 28.14 -15.28
CA ALA A 6 28.95 27.07 -15.18
C ALA A 6 28.00 27.42 -14.05
N ASN A 7 26.76 27.78 -14.40
CA ASN A 7 25.67 27.91 -13.45
C ASN A 7 25.43 26.50 -12.85
N PRO A 8 25.37 26.31 -11.52
CA PRO A 8 25.05 25.00 -10.97
C PRO A 8 23.71 24.59 -11.57
N ALA A 9 23.71 23.48 -12.30
CA ALA A 9 22.58 22.99 -13.05
C ALA A 9 21.33 22.99 -12.15
N PHE A 10 20.24 23.60 -12.63
CA PHE A 10 18.92 23.30 -12.12
C PHE A 10 18.59 21.86 -12.53
N THR A 11 19.17 20.89 -11.82
CA THR A 11 18.93 19.47 -12.06
C THR A 11 17.53 19.15 -11.53
N PRO A 12 16.60 18.66 -12.37
CA PRO A 12 15.29 18.24 -11.91
C PRO A 12 15.41 17.19 -10.79
N LYS A 13 14.69 17.39 -9.69
CA LYS A 13 14.65 16.47 -8.54
C LYS A 13 13.32 15.73 -8.37
N GLN A 14 12.33 16.08 -9.19
CA GLN A 14 11.00 15.51 -9.09
C GLN A 14 10.91 14.30 -10.02
N PRO A 15 10.52 13.13 -9.51
CA PRO A 15 10.40 11.90 -10.30
C PRO A 15 9.22 11.93 -11.29
N GLY A 16 8.33 12.92 -11.17
CA GLY A 16 7.18 13.13 -12.06
C GLY A 16 5.98 12.20 -11.76
N GLN A 17 6.19 11.10 -11.03
CA GLN A 17 5.15 10.15 -10.64
C GLN A 17 5.53 9.43 -9.33
N ASP A 18 4.58 9.29 -8.39
CA ASP A 18 4.84 8.83 -7.02
C ASP A 18 5.30 7.36 -6.92
N ALA A 19 4.76 6.46 -7.73
CA ALA A 19 5.20 5.05 -7.75
C ALA A 19 6.62 4.92 -8.32
N PHE A 20 6.96 5.70 -9.35
CA PHE A 20 8.32 5.78 -9.88
C PHE A 20 9.29 6.33 -8.83
N ALA A 21 8.87 7.36 -8.08
CA ALA A 21 9.61 7.89 -6.93
C ALA A 21 9.94 6.81 -5.91
N ALA A 22 8.92 6.04 -5.50
CA ALA A 22 9.07 4.97 -4.52
C ALA A 22 10.02 3.87 -5.03
N ILE A 23 9.91 3.48 -6.31
CA ILE A 23 10.83 2.49 -6.89
C ILE A 23 12.25 3.05 -6.95
N GLN A 24 12.43 4.30 -7.36
CA GLN A 24 13.75 4.94 -7.41
C GLN A 24 14.41 4.95 -6.03
N GLU A 25 13.69 5.39 -4.99
CA GLU A 25 14.21 5.39 -3.62
C GLU A 25 14.64 3.98 -3.17
N ILE A 26 13.83 2.96 -3.46
CA ILE A 26 14.17 1.57 -3.11
C ILE A 26 15.38 1.06 -3.88
N VAL A 27 15.52 1.39 -5.17
CA VAL A 27 16.71 1.04 -5.96
C VAL A 27 17.96 1.70 -5.37
N GLU A 28 17.89 2.99 -5.01
CA GLU A 28 19.00 3.70 -4.37
C GLU A 28 19.42 3.05 -3.04
N VAL A 29 18.45 2.60 -2.23
CA VAL A 29 18.71 1.85 -0.98
C VAL A 29 19.38 0.50 -1.26
N LEU A 30 18.92 -0.24 -2.28
CA LEU A 30 19.49 -1.54 -2.64
C LEU A 30 20.92 -1.41 -3.20
N GLU A 31 21.19 -0.40 -4.02
CA GLU A 31 22.52 -0.10 -4.59
C GLU A 31 23.52 0.34 -3.52
N ALA A 32 23.06 1.08 -2.50
CA ALA A 32 23.90 1.57 -1.41
C ALA A 32 24.28 0.46 -0.39
N ASP A 33 23.52 -0.63 -0.33
CA ASP A 33 23.74 -1.74 0.60
C ASP A 33 24.65 -2.82 -0.04
N PRO A 34 25.93 -2.95 0.37
CA PRO A 34 26.85 -3.94 -0.19
C PRO A 34 26.47 -5.39 0.15
N GLN A 35 25.49 -5.60 1.03
CA GLN A 35 24.96 -6.92 1.38
C GLN A 35 23.71 -7.30 0.56
N THR A 36 23.25 -6.44 -0.36
CA THR A 36 22.13 -6.75 -1.25
C THR A 36 22.41 -8.01 -2.08
N ASP A 37 21.57 -9.03 -1.89
CA ASP A 37 21.56 -10.24 -2.69
C ASP A 37 20.80 -9.99 -3.99
N TRP A 38 21.53 -9.53 -5.01
CA TRP A 38 20.97 -9.22 -6.34
C TRP A 38 20.31 -10.40 -7.05
N THR A 39 20.54 -11.64 -6.60
CA THR A 39 19.87 -12.82 -7.16
C THR A 39 18.42 -12.97 -6.67
N LYS A 40 18.04 -12.24 -5.63
CA LYS A 40 16.69 -12.26 -5.03
C LYS A 40 15.89 -10.98 -5.26
N VAL A 41 16.54 -9.91 -5.70
CA VAL A 41 15.87 -8.63 -5.93
C VAL A 41 14.76 -8.80 -6.98
N ASP A 42 13.56 -8.32 -6.66
CA ASP A 42 12.39 -8.38 -7.54
C ASP A 42 11.66 -7.01 -7.55
N ILE A 43 12.14 -6.12 -8.42
CA ILE A 43 11.53 -4.80 -8.64
C ILE A 43 10.17 -4.92 -9.35
N GLU A 44 9.95 -5.98 -10.13
CA GLU A 44 8.67 -6.21 -10.78
C GLU A 44 7.59 -6.54 -9.75
N ALA A 45 7.90 -7.34 -8.73
CA ALA A 45 7.00 -7.57 -7.60
C ALA A 45 6.62 -6.26 -6.88
N LEU A 46 7.59 -5.37 -6.63
CA LEU A 46 7.31 -4.06 -6.04
C LEU A 46 6.42 -3.21 -6.97
N ARG A 47 6.69 -3.19 -8.28
CA ARG A 47 5.89 -2.46 -9.25
C ARG A 47 4.44 -2.96 -9.29
N GLN A 48 4.24 -4.28 -9.23
CA GLN A 48 2.90 -4.88 -9.18
C GLN A 48 2.17 -4.53 -7.88
N HIS A 49 2.88 -4.51 -6.75
CA HIS A 49 2.31 -4.04 -5.48
C HIS A 49 1.84 -2.59 -5.57
N LEU A 50 2.64 -1.70 -6.17
CA LEU A 50 2.28 -0.29 -6.36
C LEU A 50 1.11 -0.11 -7.32
N ILE A 51 0.97 -0.97 -8.34
CA ILE A 51 -0.25 -1.01 -9.18
C ILE A 51 -1.47 -1.37 -8.34
N ASP A 52 -1.35 -2.38 -7.48
CA ASP A 52 -2.45 -2.77 -6.60
C ASP A 52 -2.86 -1.63 -5.68
N MET A 53 -1.88 -0.99 -5.03
CA MET A 53 -2.12 0.19 -4.17
C MET A 53 -2.83 1.31 -4.93
N SER A 54 -2.34 1.63 -6.14
CA SER A 54 -2.94 2.68 -6.97
C SER A 54 -4.38 2.34 -7.37
N ASN A 55 -4.62 1.11 -7.84
CA ASN A 55 -5.94 0.64 -8.23
C ASN A 55 -6.94 0.71 -7.06
N VAL A 56 -6.55 0.23 -5.88
CA VAL A 56 -7.42 0.21 -4.71
C VAL A 56 -7.66 1.63 -4.17
N THR A 57 -6.63 2.48 -4.18
CA THR A 57 -6.72 3.84 -3.65
C THR A 57 -7.54 4.76 -4.56
N LEU A 58 -7.35 4.66 -5.87
CA LEU A 58 -7.85 5.65 -6.83
C LEU A 58 -9.06 5.17 -7.63
N LEU A 59 -9.23 3.85 -7.83
CA LEU A 59 -10.20 3.30 -8.77
C LEU A 59 -11.25 2.37 -8.15
N ALA A 60 -11.06 1.90 -6.91
CA ALA A 60 -12.05 1.06 -6.26
C ALA A 60 -13.29 1.85 -5.85
N VAL A 61 -14.45 1.19 -5.88
CA VAL A 61 -15.72 1.70 -5.35
C VAL A 61 -15.96 1.08 -3.99
N VAL A 62 -16.15 1.93 -2.98
CA VAL A 62 -16.30 1.52 -1.58
C VAL A 62 -17.72 1.79 -1.09
N GLY A 63 -18.46 0.73 -0.78
CA GLY A 63 -19.64 0.76 0.07
C GLY A 63 -19.26 0.65 1.54
N SER A 64 -19.94 1.37 2.42
CA SER A 64 -19.58 1.50 3.84
C SER A 64 -20.83 1.35 4.71
N GLU A 65 -20.83 0.37 5.61
CA GLU A 65 -21.97 0.04 6.48
C GLU A 65 -21.50 -0.10 7.94
N PRO A 66 -22.13 0.60 8.91
CA PRO A 66 -21.79 0.44 10.31
C PRO A 66 -22.22 -0.94 10.83
N LEU A 67 -21.37 -1.53 11.68
CA LEU A 67 -21.69 -2.71 12.48
C LEU A 67 -21.89 -2.28 13.94
N SER A 68 -22.45 -3.17 14.77
CA SER A 68 -22.63 -2.89 16.20
C SER A 68 -21.32 -2.66 16.96
N ASP A 69 -20.23 -3.26 16.49
CA ASP A 69 -18.89 -3.25 17.09
C ASP A 69 -17.80 -2.82 16.10
N GLY A 70 -18.17 -2.15 15.00
CA GLY A 70 -17.22 -1.87 13.93
C GLY A 70 -17.81 -1.30 12.65
N MET A 71 -17.17 -1.63 11.54
CA MET A 71 -17.54 -1.19 10.19
C MET A 71 -17.31 -2.30 9.18
N ARG A 72 -18.23 -2.43 8.22
CA ARG A 72 -18.08 -3.24 7.02
C ARG A 72 -17.81 -2.34 5.82
N PHE A 73 -16.81 -2.70 5.03
CA PHE A 73 -16.49 -2.08 3.76
C PHE A 73 -16.66 -3.10 2.63
N THR A 74 -17.58 -2.85 1.71
CA THR A 74 -17.74 -3.64 0.48
C THR A 74 -17.00 -2.94 -0.64
N VAL A 75 -15.90 -3.51 -1.11
CA VAL A 75 -14.99 -2.87 -2.06
C VAL A 75 -15.03 -3.60 -3.38
N THR A 76 -15.39 -2.90 -4.45
CA THR A 76 -15.60 -3.49 -5.78
C THR A 76 -14.89 -2.70 -6.87
N GLY A 77 -14.68 -3.33 -8.02
CA GLY A 77 -14.02 -2.71 -9.16
C GLY A 77 -14.46 -3.29 -10.51
N SER A 78 -13.69 -2.98 -11.53
CA SER A 78 -13.85 -3.53 -12.89
C SER A 78 -12.50 -3.97 -13.45
N GLY A 79 -12.54 -4.95 -14.35
CA GLY A 79 -11.35 -5.47 -15.02
C GLY A 79 -10.22 -5.82 -14.04
N PRO A 80 -8.99 -5.31 -14.24
CA PRO A 80 -7.84 -5.66 -13.40
C PRO A 80 -7.95 -5.18 -11.95
N VAL A 81 -8.75 -4.15 -11.65
CA VAL A 81 -8.93 -3.60 -10.30
C VAL A 81 -9.51 -4.64 -9.33
N VAL A 82 -10.35 -5.55 -9.84
CA VAL A 82 -10.96 -6.62 -9.02
C VAL A 82 -9.90 -7.49 -8.36
N ALA A 83 -8.84 -7.84 -9.10
CA ALA A 83 -7.78 -8.69 -8.58
C ALA A 83 -6.90 -7.94 -7.57
N SER A 84 -6.63 -6.65 -7.82
CA SER A 84 -5.93 -5.77 -6.87
C SER A 84 -6.66 -5.65 -5.54
N ILE A 85 -7.98 -5.45 -5.58
CA ILE A 85 -8.84 -5.38 -4.39
C ILE A 85 -8.70 -6.65 -3.54
N ARG A 86 -8.88 -7.82 -4.16
CA ARG A 86 -8.84 -9.10 -3.44
C ARG A 86 -7.49 -9.37 -2.79
N ARG A 87 -6.40 -9.17 -3.53
CA ARG A 87 -5.04 -9.33 -3.00
C ARG A 87 -4.77 -8.39 -1.83
N MET A 88 -5.03 -7.09 -2.00
CA MET A 88 -4.72 -6.11 -0.96
C MET A 88 -5.55 -6.31 0.29
N ILE A 89 -6.87 -6.47 0.16
CA ILE A 89 -7.77 -6.58 1.31
C ILE A 89 -7.48 -7.85 2.11
N THR A 90 -7.28 -8.97 1.43
CA THR A 90 -6.95 -10.26 2.09
C THR A 90 -5.62 -10.15 2.85
N ALA A 91 -4.58 -9.61 2.20
CA ALA A 91 -3.27 -9.46 2.82
C ALA A 91 -3.27 -8.48 4.00
N HIS A 92 -3.97 -7.34 3.86
CA HIS A 92 -4.09 -6.36 4.95
C HIS A 92 -4.88 -6.93 6.12
N ALA A 93 -5.99 -7.62 5.87
CA ALA A 93 -6.76 -8.25 6.94
C ALA A 93 -5.91 -9.27 7.72
N ALA A 94 -5.20 -10.16 7.02
CA ALA A 94 -4.32 -11.14 7.65
C ALA A 94 -3.23 -10.48 8.51
N THR A 95 -2.63 -9.40 7.99
CA THR A 95 -1.51 -8.70 8.65
C THR A 95 -1.97 -7.86 9.85
N MET A 96 -3.13 -7.21 9.74
CA MET A 96 -3.62 -6.25 10.73
C MET A 96 -4.52 -6.88 11.79
N ASN A 97 -4.96 -8.12 11.60
CA ASN A 97 -5.80 -8.80 12.57
C ASN A 97 -5.10 -8.93 13.93
N GLY A 98 -5.73 -8.38 14.98
CA GLY A 98 -5.20 -8.34 16.35
C GLY A 98 -4.34 -7.11 16.66
N VAL A 99 -3.90 -6.34 15.66
CA VAL A 99 -3.07 -5.14 15.87
C VAL A 99 -3.91 -4.04 16.52
N GLY A 100 -3.44 -3.54 17.67
CA GLY A 100 -4.16 -2.51 18.45
C GLY A 100 -5.51 -2.99 19.02
N GLY A 101 -5.71 -4.30 19.13
CA GLY A 101 -6.98 -4.89 19.60
C GLY A 101 -8.12 -4.82 18.58
N TRP A 102 -7.83 -4.50 17.33
CA TRP A 102 -8.81 -4.51 16.24
C TRP A 102 -8.82 -5.88 15.57
N ARG A 103 -10.00 -6.38 15.20
CA ARG A 103 -10.17 -7.61 14.43
C ARG A 103 -10.47 -7.26 12.98
N PHE A 104 -9.76 -7.87 12.05
CA PHE A 104 -9.94 -7.67 10.61
C PHE A 104 -10.33 -8.99 9.97
N GLU A 105 -11.41 -9.00 9.21
CA GLU A 105 -11.91 -10.16 8.49
C GLU A 105 -12.16 -9.79 7.04
N ALA A 106 -11.60 -10.58 6.11
CA ALA A 106 -11.76 -10.37 4.68
C ALA A 106 -12.45 -11.58 4.04
N ALA A 107 -13.31 -11.29 3.08
CA ALA A 107 -13.93 -12.33 2.24
C ALA A 107 -14.07 -11.82 0.81
N ASP A 108 -13.77 -12.68 -0.16
CA ASP A 108 -14.04 -12.38 -1.57
C ASP A 108 -15.55 -12.25 -1.82
N VAL A 109 -15.92 -11.27 -2.65
CA VAL A 109 -17.28 -11.12 -3.18
C VAL A 109 -17.24 -10.99 -4.70
N ASP A 110 -18.41 -10.91 -5.33
CA ASP A 110 -18.45 -10.59 -6.75
C ASP A 110 -17.75 -9.26 -7.01
N ARG A 111 -16.89 -9.23 -8.03
CA ARG A 111 -16.12 -8.05 -8.46
C ARG A 111 -15.25 -7.37 -7.38
N GLY A 112 -14.92 -8.04 -6.27
CA GLY A 112 -14.01 -7.49 -5.27
C GLY A 112 -13.93 -8.31 -3.99
N ALA A 113 -13.90 -7.62 -2.85
CA ALA A 113 -13.85 -8.20 -1.51
C ALA A 113 -14.58 -7.32 -0.48
N VAL A 114 -14.99 -7.93 0.62
CA VAL A 114 -15.48 -7.26 1.82
C VAL A 114 -14.36 -7.25 2.86
N LEU A 115 -14.23 -6.14 3.58
CA LEU A 115 -13.43 -6.00 4.78
C LEU A 115 -14.33 -5.63 5.96
N GLU A 116 -14.36 -6.47 6.98
CA GLU A 116 -14.96 -6.15 8.28
C GLU A 116 -13.89 -5.79 9.29
N VAL A 117 -14.15 -4.72 10.03
CA VAL A 117 -13.24 -4.18 11.03
C VAL A 117 -14.00 -4.02 12.34
N HIS A 118 -13.67 -4.83 13.33
CA HIS A 118 -14.24 -4.75 14.67
C HIS A 118 -13.24 -4.12 15.63
N VAL A 119 -13.73 -3.27 16.52
CA VAL A 119 -12.88 -2.41 17.35
C VAL A 119 -13.36 -2.39 18.80
N PRO A 120 -12.47 -2.14 19.78
CA PRO A 120 -12.88 -1.96 21.15
C PRO A 120 -13.76 -0.71 21.31
N PRO A 121 -14.61 -0.62 22.36
CA PRO A 121 -15.53 0.50 22.55
C PRO A 121 -14.88 1.90 22.48
N ALA A 122 -13.65 2.01 22.98
CA ALA A 122 -12.87 3.27 22.96
C ALA A 122 -12.55 3.78 21.53
N ASP A 123 -12.59 2.89 20.54
CA ASP A 123 -12.19 3.16 19.16
C ASP A 123 -13.36 3.17 18.17
N MET A 124 -14.60 3.00 18.63
CA MET A 124 -15.81 2.88 17.78
C MET A 124 -16.00 4.00 16.76
N ALA A 125 -15.52 5.22 17.06
CA ALA A 125 -15.60 6.35 16.13
C ALA A 125 -14.57 6.28 14.98
N LYS A 126 -13.45 5.56 15.18
CA LYS A 126 -12.30 5.59 14.28
C LYS A 126 -12.56 4.92 12.92
N PRO A 127 -13.12 3.70 12.81
CA PRO A 127 -13.35 3.07 11.49
C PRO A 127 -14.18 3.96 10.56
N LYS A 128 -15.23 4.58 11.10
CA LYS A 128 -16.08 5.51 10.35
C LYS A 128 -15.33 6.79 9.94
N ALA A 129 -14.58 7.38 10.85
CA ALA A 129 -13.85 8.62 10.59
C ALA A 129 -12.70 8.43 9.58
N LEU A 130 -12.02 7.29 9.64
CA LEU A 130 -10.94 6.92 8.72
C LEU A 130 -11.47 6.51 7.34
N GLY A 131 -12.65 5.89 7.29
CA GLY A 131 -13.14 5.22 6.10
C GLY A 131 -12.24 4.05 5.68
N PHE A 132 -12.53 3.44 4.53
CA PHE A 132 -11.78 2.27 4.06
C PHE A 132 -10.30 2.58 3.83
N ILE A 133 -9.97 3.63 3.07
CA ILE A 133 -8.57 3.94 2.74
C ILE A 133 -7.78 4.33 4.00
N GLY A 134 -8.35 5.13 4.91
CA GLY A 134 -7.69 5.46 6.16
C GLY A 134 -7.47 4.25 7.07
N VAL A 135 -8.34 3.24 7.01
CA VAL A 135 -8.14 1.95 7.66
C VAL A 135 -7.01 1.15 7.00
N MET A 136 -6.97 1.10 5.67
CA MET A 136 -5.93 0.37 4.91
C MET A 136 -4.53 0.97 5.10
N THR A 137 -4.41 2.27 5.41
CA THR A 137 -3.12 2.90 5.72
C THR A 137 -2.68 2.71 7.17
N ARG A 138 -3.45 2.00 8.01
CA ARG A 138 -3.02 1.70 9.38
C ARG A 138 -2.09 0.51 9.39
N GLY A 139 -1.09 0.55 10.26
CA GLY A 139 -0.17 -0.55 10.49
C GLY A 139 1.21 -0.27 9.93
N MET A 140 1.83 -1.31 9.40
CA MET A 140 3.23 -1.35 8.95
C MET A 140 3.66 -0.09 8.16
N HIS A 141 4.92 0.31 8.32
CA HIS A 141 5.50 1.38 7.52
C HIS A 141 5.60 0.91 6.07
N HIS A 142 4.79 1.48 5.16
CA HIS A 142 4.76 1.05 3.75
C HIS A 142 6.14 1.07 3.08
N GLN A 143 7.04 1.95 3.51
CA GLN A 143 8.43 1.99 3.01
C GLN A 143 9.21 0.71 3.34
N GLU A 144 9.14 0.22 4.57
CA GLU A 144 9.80 -1.02 4.98
C GLU A 144 9.18 -2.22 4.26
N HIS A 145 7.86 -2.21 4.11
CA HIS A 145 7.12 -3.19 3.33
C HIS A 145 7.57 -3.24 1.87
N HIS A 146 7.70 -2.08 1.22
CA HIS A 146 8.19 -1.97 -0.16
C HIS A 146 9.61 -2.53 -0.29
N LEU A 147 10.49 -2.25 0.67
CA LEU A 147 11.86 -2.76 0.68
C LEU A 147 11.91 -4.29 0.84
N MET A 148 11.04 -4.86 1.68
CA MET A 148 10.92 -6.32 1.82
C MET A 148 10.50 -6.97 0.49
N ILE A 149 9.47 -6.44 -0.18
CA ILE A 149 9.03 -6.94 -1.49
C ILE A 149 10.17 -6.85 -2.51
N ALA A 150 10.84 -5.70 -2.59
CA ALA A 150 11.93 -5.49 -3.54
C ALA A 150 13.13 -6.42 -3.28
N ARG A 151 13.32 -6.89 -2.05
CA ARG A 151 14.32 -7.90 -1.67
C ARG A 151 13.86 -9.35 -1.95
N GLY A 152 12.70 -9.53 -2.59
CA GLY A 152 12.12 -10.85 -2.89
C GLY A 152 11.52 -11.56 -1.68
N GLN A 153 11.19 -10.83 -0.62
CA GLN A 153 10.58 -11.39 0.58
C GLN A 153 9.06 -11.38 0.46
N HIS A 154 8.39 -12.26 1.20
CA HIS A 154 6.94 -12.27 1.35
C HIS A 154 6.58 -11.55 2.66
N PRO A 155 6.16 -10.27 2.61
CA PRO A 155 5.79 -9.53 3.83
C PRO A 155 4.39 -9.90 4.36
N HIS A 156 3.72 -10.88 3.72
CA HIS A 156 2.39 -11.39 4.01
C HIS A 156 2.39 -12.93 3.93
#